data_AF-A0A1G2VNF4-F1
#
_entry.id   AF-A0A1G2VNF4-F1
#
_cell.length_a   1.000
_cell.length_b   1.000
_cell.length_c   1.000
_cell.angle_alpha   90.00
_cell.angle_beta   90.00
_cell.angle_gamma   90.00
#
_symmetry.space_group_name_H-M   'P 1'
#
loop_
_entity.id
_entity.type
_entity.pdbx_description
1 polymer ?
#
loop_
_entity_poly.entity_id
_entity_poly.type
_entity_poly.pdbx_seq_one_letter_code
_entity_poly.pdbx_strand_id
1 'polypeptide(L)' 'MTPKKLFTYFIKNFTIVLSLVLIWRGIWYVLDYIDRGFFGTHAYSTIGGIILGIILLYLPDKDLKEIEKL' A
#
# COMPACT_ATOMS: atom_id res chain seq x y z
N MET A 1 -9.04 -18.49 -28.07
CA MET A 1 -7.87 -17.85 -27.42
C MET A 1 -6.86 -18.95 -27.14
N THR A 2 -5.64 -18.87 -27.67
CA THR A 2 -4.65 -19.97 -27.52
C THR A 2 -4.17 -20.06 -26.06
N PRO A 3 -3.89 -21.27 -25.53
CA PRO A 3 -3.53 -21.47 -24.12
C PRO A 3 -2.31 -20.64 -23.68
N LYS A 4 -1.38 -20.38 -24.59
CA LYS A 4 -0.22 -19.50 -24.39
C LYS A 4 -0.61 -18.05 -24.06
N LYS A 5 -1.65 -17.50 -24.70
CA LYS A 5 -2.13 -16.12 -24.45
C LYS A 5 -2.82 -16.00 -23.09
N LEU A 6 -3.53 -17.05 -22.67
CA LEU A 6 -4.17 -17.09 -21.34
C LEU A 6 -3.12 -17.12 -20.23
N PHE A 7 -2.06 -17.93 -20.42
CA PHE A 7 -0.95 -18.00 -19.46
C PHE A 7 -0.21 -16.66 -19.33
N THR A 8 0.14 -16.01 -20.43
CA THR A 8 0.77 -14.67 -20.39
C THR A 8 -0.14 -13.63 -19.74
N TYR A 9 -1.44 -13.66 -20.01
CA TYR A 9 -2.40 -12.77 -19.38
C TYR A 9 -2.48 -13.00 -17.87
N PHE A 10 -2.55 -14.26 -17.43
CA PHE A 10 -2.59 -14.61 -16.02
C PHE A 10 -1.32 -14.15 -15.28
N ILE A 11 -0.14 -14.48 -15.81
CA ILE A 11 1.15 -14.07 -15.23
C ILE A 11 1.23 -12.55 -15.13
N LYS A 12 0.86 -11.82 -16.20
CA LYS A 12 0.89 -10.36 -16.20
C LYS A 12 0.03 -9.75 -15.09
N ASN A 13 -1.22 -10.20 -14.94
CA ASN A 13 -2.12 -9.69 -13.89
C ASN A 13 -1.65 -10.10 -12.49
N PHE A 14 -1.20 -11.35 -12.34
CA PHE A 14 -0.67 -11.84 -11.08
C PHE A 14 0.55 -11.04 -10.63
N THR A 15 1.49 -10.74 -11.55
CA THR A 15 2.66 -9.90 -11.26
C THR A 15 2.25 -8.49 -10.82
N ILE A 16 1.27 -7.87 -11.47
CA ILE A 16 0.79 -6.53 -11.08
C ILE A 16 0.25 -6.54 -9.64
N VAL A 17 -0.64 -7.49 -9.32
CA VAL A 17 -1.22 -7.62 -7.97
C VAL A 17 -0.12 -7.93 -6.94
N LEU A 18 0.78 -8.85 -7.26
CA LEU A 18 1.89 -9.22 -6.39
C LEU A 18 2.80 -8.03 -6.10
N SER A 19 3.19 -7.26 -7.12
CA SER A 19 4.00 -6.05 -6.97
C SER A 19 3.30 -5.00 -6.11
N LEU A 20 2.00 -4.78 -6.33
CA LEU A 20 1.22 -3.83 -5.53
C LEU A 20 1.17 -4.25 -4.04
N VAL A 21 0.89 -5.51 -3.77
CA VAL A 21 0.85 -6.06 -2.40
C VAL A 21 2.22 -6.01 -1.73
N LEU A 22 3.30 -6.32 -2.46
CA LEU A 22 4.66 -6.26 -1.92
C LEU A 22 5.10 -4.83 -1.61
N ILE A 23 4.77 -3.85 -2.46
CA ILE A 23 5.05 -2.43 -2.19
C ILE A 23 4.28 -1.98 -0.95
N TRP A 24 2.97 -2.26 -0.89
CA TRP A 24 2.13 -1.93 0.26
C TRP A 24 2.68 -2.53 1.55
N ARG A 25 2.99 -3.83 1.56
CA ARG A 25 3.57 -4.52 2.73
C ARG A 25 4.95 -3.97 3.09
N GLY A 26 5.79 -3.68 2.10
CA GLY A 26 7.11 -3.09 2.32
C GLY A 26 7.03 -1.76 3.07
N ILE A 27 6.09 -0.89 2.69
CA ILE A 27 5.86 0.39 3.38
C ILE A 27 5.48 0.16 4.85
N TRP A 28 4.59 -0.79 5.14
CA TRP A 28 4.24 -1.13 6.53
C TRP A 28 5.42 -1.64 7.34
N TYR A 29 6.27 -2.50 6.77
CA TYR A 29 7.44 -3.00 7.49
C TYR A 29 8.48 -1.91 7.75
N VAL A 30 8.68 -0.98 6.80
CA VAL A 30 9.57 0.17 7.01
C VAL A 30 9.01 1.07 8.11
N LEU A 31 7.71 1.37 8.09
CA LEU A 31 7.07 2.18 9.13
C LEU A 31 7.10 1.50 10.51
N ASP A 32 6.86 0.19 10.58
CA ASP A 32 6.94 -0.58 11.84
C ASP A 32 8.38 -0.65 12.38
N TYR A 33 9.37 -0.76 11.50
CA TYR A 33 10.78 -0.73 11.89
C TYR A 33 11.20 0.64 12.43
N ILE A 34 10.78 1.72 11.76
CA ILE A 34 11.01 3.09 12.22
C ILE A 34 10.33 3.32 13.57
N ASP A 35 9.09 2.86 13.74
CA ASP A 35 8.36 3.00 15.00
C ASP A 35 9.07 2.28 16.15
N ARG A 36 9.37 0.99 16.00
CA ARG A 36 10.06 0.20 17.02
C ARG A 36 11.43 0.77 17.39
N GLY A 37 12.11 1.42 16.44
CA GLY A 37 13.43 2.02 16.65
C GLY A 37 13.42 3.39 17.34
N PHE A 38 12.37 4.20 17.12
CA PHE A 38 12.33 5.61 17.59
C PHE A 38 11.32 5.87 18.72
N PHE A 39 10.19 5.17 18.76
CA PHE A 39 9.09 5.45 19.68
C PHE A 39 8.69 4.17 20.41
N GLY A 40 9.25 3.94 21.60
CA GLY A 40 8.94 2.76 22.44
C GLY A 40 7.47 2.65 22.93
N THR A 41 6.55 3.46 22.41
CA THR A 41 5.10 3.39 22.67
C THR A 41 4.32 3.49 21.34
N HIS A 42 3.56 2.45 21.01
CA HIS A 42 2.82 2.23 19.75
C HIS A 42 1.75 3.29 19.36
N ALA A 43 1.58 4.34 20.16
CA ALA A 43 0.57 5.37 19.91
C ALA A 43 1.00 6.35 18.80
N TYR A 44 2.29 6.68 18.71
CA TYR A 44 2.78 7.66 17.74
C TYR A 44 2.86 7.12 16.31
N SER A 45 3.20 5.83 16.11
CA SER A 45 3.10 5.19 14.78
C SER A 45 1.68 5.06 14.27
N THR A 46 0.73 4.77 15.15
CA THR A 46 -0.67 4.67 14.74
C THR A 46 -1.14 6.00 14.17
N ILE A 47 -0.86 7.09 14.88
CA ILE A 47 -1.21 8.46 14.43
C ILE A 47 -0.40 8.85 13.17
N GLY A 48 0.91 8.57 13.16
CA GLY A 48 1.78 8.86 12.02
C GLY A 48 1.42 8.08 10.76
N GLY A 49 1.05 6.80 10.89
CA GLY A 49 0.59 5.94 9.81
C GLY A 49 -0.77 6.36 9.25
N ILE A 50 -1.69 6.83 10.10
CA ILE A 50 -2.97 7.41 9.66
C ILE A 50 -2.71 8.70 8.87
N ILE A 51 -1.86 9.60 9.36
CA ILE A 51 -1.53 10.86 8.68
C ILE A 51 -0.82 10.59 7.35
N LEU A 52 0.18 9.70 7.33
CA LEU A 52 0.86 9.29 6.10
C LEU A 52 -0.09 8.64 5.10
N GLY A 53 -0.99 7.77 5.56
CA GLY A 53 -2.01 7.14 4.72
C GLY A 53 -2.93 8.18 4.07
N ILE A 54 -3.39 9.17 4.82
CA ILE A 54 -4.20 10.28 4.30
C ILE A 54 -3.41 11.11 3.30
N ILE A 55 -2.14 11.45 3.58
CA ILE A 55 -1.30 12.22 2.65
C ILE A 55 -1.06 11.46 1.35
N LEU A 56 -0.77 10.15 1.43
CA LEU A 56 -0.55 9.31 0.27
C LEU A 56 -1.80 9.17 -0.60
N LEU A 57 -2.98 9.03 0.02
CA LEU A 57 -4.26 9.01 -0.70
C LEU A 57 -4.60 10.38 -1.31
N TYR A 58 -4.23 11.47 -0.63
CA TYR A 58 -4.47 12.82 -1.12
C TYR A 58 -3.50 13.23 -2.24
N LEU A 59 -2.26 12.76 -2.26
CA LEU A 59 -1.24 13.22 -3.21
C LEU A 59 -1.59 13.05 -4.70
N PRO A 60 -2.10 11.88 -5.17
CA PRO A 60 -2.34 11.64 -6.59
C PRO A 60 -3.51 12.46 -7.15
N ASP A 61 -4.64 12.49 -6.44
CA ASP A 61 -5.88 13.11 -6.94
C ASP A 61 -6.19 14.47 -6.31
N LYS A 62 -5.44 14.88 -5.26
CA LYS A 62 -5.69 16.06 -4.41
C LYS A 62 -7.13 16.14 -3.89
N ASP A 63 -7.79 15.00 -3.80
CA ASP A 63 -9.18 14.86 -3.40
C ASP A 63 -9.34 13.53 -2.66
N LEU A 64 -10.16 13.52 -1.60
CA LEU A 64 -10.35 12.35 -0.71
C LEU A 64 -11.66 11.61 -1.00
N LYS A 65 -12.27 11.84 -2.18
CA LYS A 65 -13.55 11.26 -2.60
C LYS A 65 -13.62 9.74 -2.56
N GLU A 66 -12.48 9.03 -2.61
CA GLU A 66 -12.47 7.56 -2.49
C GLU A 66 -12.78 7.08 -1.08
N ILE A 67 -12.47 7.87 -0.03
CA ILE A 67 -12.80 7.54 1.36
C ILE A 67 -14.30 7.77 1.63
N GLU A 68 -14.92 8.73 0.94
CA GLU A 68 -16.35 9.05 1.07
C GLU A 68 -17.27 7.94 0.54
N LYS A 69 -16.75 7.04 -0.29
CA LYS A 69 -17.50 5.92 -0.89
C LYS A 69 -17.42 4.60 -0.10
N LEU A 70 -16.61 4.54 0.96
CA LEU A 70 -16.44 3.38 1.84
C LEU A 70 -17.35 3.48 3.07
#